data_AF-A0A370BZ26-F1
#
_entry.id   AF-A0A370BZ26-F1
#
_cell.length_a   1.000
_cell.length_b   1.000
_cell.length_c   1.000
_cell.angle_alpha   90.00
_cell.angle_beta   90.00
_cell.angle_gamma   90.00
#
_symmetry.space_group_name_H-M   'P 1'
#
loop_
_entity.id
_entity.type
_entity.pdbx_description
1 polymer ?
#
loop_
_entity_poly.entity_id
_entity_poly.type
_entity_poly.pdbx_seq_one_letter_code
_entity_poly.pdbx_strand_id
1 'polypeptide(L)' 'MSGKASELGCSSGDLSCLCSKPDYSYGIRDCTAQACPNDDANAVVSSALASCPTSSGTSLTPTQFDSHW' A
#
# COMPACT_ATOMS: atom_id res chain seq x y z
N MET A 1 0.65 7.89 8.23
CA MET A 1 1.40 7.00 7.31
C MET A 1 1.35 7.47 5.85
N SER A 2 0.99 8.72 5.56
CA SER A 2 0.79 9.21 4.19
C SER A 2 2.07 9.67 3.47
N GLY A 3 3.19 9.85 4.19
CA GLY A 3 4.46 10.33 3.61
C GLY A 3 5.23 9.26 2.82
N LYS A 4 5.12 7.98 3.21
CA LYS A 4 5.88 6.89 2.58
C LYS A 4 5.42 6.57 1.16
N ALA A 5 4.16 6.81 0.83
CA ALA A 5 3.66 6.64 -0.53
C ALA A 5 4.44 7.54 -1.52
N SER A 6 4.47 8.84 -1.26
CA SER A 6 5.15 9.79 -2.15
C SER A 6 6.66 9.57 -2.21
N GLU A 7 7.30 9.19 -1.10
CA GLU A 7 8.73 8.84 -1.06
C GLU A 7 9.09 7.62 -1.92
N LEU A 8 8.16 6.68 -2.07
CA LEU A 8 8.31 5.47 -2.88
C LEU A 8 7.81 5.63 -4.34
N GLY A 9 7.44 6.86 -4.72
CA GLY A 9 6.90 7.18 -6.03
C GLY A 9 5.45 6.71 -6.25
N CYS A 10 4.72 6.43 -5.17
CA CYS A 10 3.32 6.05 -5.19
C CYS A 10 2.42 7.25 -4.85
N SER A 11 1.21 7.27 -5.40
CA SER A 11 0.20 8.25 -5.00
C SER A 11 -0.22 8.02 -3.55
N SER A 12 -0.53 9.10 -2.82
CA SER A 12 -1.02 8.98 -1.44
C SER A 12 -2.29 8.11 -1.41
N GLY A 13 -2.24 7.01 -0.67
CA GLY A 13 -3.34 6.04 -0.58
C GLY A 13 -3.31 4.92 -1.62
N ASP A 14 -2.34 4.92 -2.55
CA ASP A 14 -2.16 3.85 -3.52
C ASP A 14 -1.46 2.64 -2.86
N LEU A 15 -2.27 1.86 -2.14
CA LEU A 15 -1.86 0.62 -1.51
C LEU A 15 -1.36 -0.40 -2.52
N SER A 16 -1.91 -0.44 -3.74
CA SER A 16 -1.43 -1.38 -4.77
C SER A 16 0.00 -1.07 -5.18
N CYS A 17 0.32 0.20 -5.40
CA CYS A 17 1.68 0.64 -5.68
C CYS A 17 2.61 0.36 -4.50
N LEU A 18 2.20 0.71 -3.28
CA LEU A 18 2.98 0.48 -2.07
C LEU A 18 3.31 -1.01 -1.86
N CYS A 19 2.32 -1.89 -2.03
CA CYS A 19 2.49 -3.33 -1.89
C CYS A 19 3.43 -3.95 -2.92
N SER A 20 3.65 -3.29 -4.07
CA SER A 20 4.65 -3.71 -5.06
C SER A 20 6.09 -3.33 -4.66
N LYS A 21 6.26 -2.48 -3.64
CA LYS A 21 7.57 -1.98 -3.21
C LYS A 21 8.07 -2.75 -1.98
N PRO A 22 9.27 -3.37 -2.02
CA PRO A 22 9.83 -4.03 -0.85
C PRO A 22 10.07 -3.04 0.31
N ASP A 23 10.38 -1.78 0.00
CA ASP A 23 10.57 -0.70 0.97
C ASP A 23 9.33 -0.42 1.82
N TYR A 24 8.13 -0.71 1.32
CA TYR A 24 6.91 -0.60 2.11
C TYR A 24 6.91 -1.61 3.26
N SER A 25 7.28 -2.86 3.00
CA SER A 25 7.37 -3.90 4.03
C SER A 25 8.45 -3.61 5.07
N TYR A 26 9.61 -3.09 4.64
CA TYR A 26 10.68 -2.66 5.54
C TYR A 26 10.24 -1.47 6.38
N GLY A 27 9.58 -0.49 5.78
CA GLY A 27 9.04 0.67 6.49
C GLY A 27 8.05 0.29 7.58
N ILE A 28 7.15 -0.67 7.33
CA ILE A 28 6.22 -1.17 8.34
C ILE A 28 6.96 -1.91 9.46
N ARG A 29 7.85 -2.83 9.12
CA ARG A 29 8.64 -3.58 10.10
C ARG A 29 9.41 -2.65 11.03
N ASP A 30 10.13 -1.71 10.44
CA ASP A 30 11.00 -0.79 11.17
C ASP A 30 10.16 0.20 12.00
N CYS A 31 9.00 0.63 11.48
CA CYS A 31 8.04 1.42 12.23
C CYS A 31 7.50 0.65 13.43
N THR A 32 7.10 -0.61 13.28
CA THR A 32 6.63 -1.45 14.40
C THR A 32 7.76 -1.69 15.40
N ALA A 33 8.98 -1.99 14.96
CA ALA A 33 10.11 -2.19 15.86
C ALA A 33 10.43 -0.94 16.70
N GLN A 34 10.26 0.27 16.13
CA GLN A 34 10.53 1.53 16.82
C GLN A 34 9.36 2.00 17.69
N ALA A 35 8.13 1.90 17.20
CA ALA A 35 6.93 2.42 17.87
C ALA A 35 6.32 1.41 18.86
N CYS A 36 6.44 0.11 18.55
CA CYS A 36 5.85 -1.00 19.28
C CYS A 36 6.90 -2.09 19.57
N PRO A 37 7.90 -1.83 20.44
CA PRO A 37 9.02 -2.74 20.68
C PRO A 37 8.62 -4.10 21.31
N ASN A 38 7.39 -4.24 21.81
CA ASN A 38 6.85 -5.48 22.35
C ASN A 38 5.96 -6.25 21.36
N ASP A 39 5.70 -5.70 20.18
CA ASP A 39 4.87 -6.34 19.16
C ASP A 39 5.71 -7.12 18.15
N ASP A 40 5.08 -8.13 17.54
CA ASP A 40 5.67 -8.91 16.47
C ASP A 40 5.64 -8.13 15.15
N ALA A 41 6.71 -7.38 14.86
CA ALA A 41 6.86 -6.61 13.63
C ALA A 41 6.59 -7.44 12.35
N ASN A 42 6.94 -8.73 12.36
CA ASN A 42 6.70 -9.62 11.23
C ASN A 42 5.21 -9.99 11.05
N ALA A 43 4.48 -10.14 12.16
CA ALA A 43 3.03 -10.34 12.13
C ALA A 43 2.31 -9.08 11.62
N VAL A 44 2.79 -7.90 12.00
CA VAL A 44 2.25 -6.61 11.51
C VAL A 44 2.51 -6.43 10.02
N VAL A 45 3.72 -6.73 9.53
CA VAL A 45 4.02 -6.73 8.08
C VAL A 45 3.10 -7.69 7.35
N SER A 46 2.95 -8.92 7.83
CA SER A 46 2.06 -9.91 7.22
C SER A 46 0.60 -9.44 7.17
N SER A 47 0.13 -8.78 8.23
CA SER A 47 -1.22 -8.21 8.32
C SER A 47 -1.42 -7.04 7.36
N ALA A 48 -0.42 -6.18 7.22
CA ALA A 48 -0.45 -5.09 6.25
C ALA A 48 -0.42 -5.61 4.81
N LEU A 49 0.38 -6.64 4.53
CA LEU A 49 0.43 -7.28 3.22
C LEU A 49 -0.88 -8.03 2.88
N ALA A 50 -1.57 -8.58 3.89
CA ALA A 50 -2.90 -9.16 3.70
C ALA A 50 -3.96 -8.11 3.31
N SER A 51 -3.71 -6.83 3.62
CA SER A 51 -4.57 -5.70 3.23
C SER A 51 -4.24 -5.17 1.83
N CYS A 52 -3.19 -5.70 1.18
CA CYS A 52 -2.87 -5.34 -0.19
C CYS A 52 -4.01 -5.79 -1.11
N PRO A 53 -4.42 -4.94 -2.07
CA PRO A 53 -5.33 -5.39 -3.10
C PRO A 53 -4.66 -6.55 -3.83
N THR A 54 -5.27 -7.74 -3.77
CA THR A 54 -4.90 -8.83 -4.67
C THR A 54 -5.18 -8.30 -6.08
N SER A 55 -4.15 -8.21 -6.92
CA SER A 55 -4.31 -7.81 -8.32
C SER A 55 -5.19 -8.86 -9.02
N SER A 56 -6.49 -8.70 -8.91
CA SER A 56 -7.56 -9.52 -9.47
C SER A 56 -8.81 -8.66 -9.48
N GLY A 57 -8.79 -7.62 -10.31
CA GLY A 57 -9.88 -6.67 -10.40
C GLY A 57 -9.46 -5.42 -11.14
N THR A 58 -9.33 -5.55 -12.45
CA THR A 58 -9.50 -4.50 -13.44
C THR A 58 -10.33 -3.31 -12.94
N SER A 59 -9.68 -2.24 -12.50
CA SER A 59 -10.21 -0.89 -12.62
C SER A 59 -9.71 -0.29 -13.94
N LEU A 60 -10.00 -0.98 -15.04
CA LEU A 60 -10.28 -0.26 -16.27
C LEU A 60 -11.73 0.19 -16.12
N THR A 61 -11.93 1.40 -15.63
CA THR A 61 -13.09 2.19 -16.05
C THR A 61 -12.66 2.99 -17.29
N PRO A 62 -12.78 2.47 -18.52
CA PRO A 62 -12.82 3.33 -19.69
C PRO A 62 -14.26 3.85 -19.80
N THR A 63 -14.64 4.77 -18.91
CA THR A 63 -15.82 5.62 -19.16
C THR A 63 -15.38 7.08 -19.11
N GLN A 64 -14.38 7.40 -19.94
CA GLN A 64 -14.23 8.70 -20.56
C GLN A 64 -14.35 8.52 -22.09
N PHE A 65 -15.60 8.33 -22.54
CA PHE A 65 -16.13 8.55 -23.90
C PHE A 65 -17.60 8.12 -23.76
N ASP A 66 -18.60 8.98 -23.64
CA ASP A 66 -19.13 9.89 -24.67
C ASP A 66 -20.27 10.67 -23.94
N SER A 67 -20.15 11.98 -23.73
CA SER A 67 -20.79 13.03 -24.55
C SER A 67 -22.24 12.74 -24.97
N HIS A 68 -23.15 13.65 -24.57
CA HIS A 68 -24.50 13.88 -25.13
C HIS A 68 -25.49 12.70 -25.09
N TRP A 69 -26.50 12.77 -24.20
CA TRP A 69 -27.95 12.96 -24.47
C TRP A 69 -28.67 13.20 -23.14
#